data_AF-A0A2R7IU71-F1
#
_entry.id   AF-A0A2R7IU71-F1
#
_cell.length_a   1.000
_cell.length_b   1.000
_cell.length_c   1.000
_cell.angle_alpha   90.00
_cell.angle_beta   90.00
_cell.angle_gamma   90.00
#
_symmetry.space_group_name_H-M   'P 1'
#
loop_
_entity.id
_entity.type
_entity.pdbx_description
1 polymer ?
#
loop_
_entity_poly.entity_id
_entity_poly.type
_entity_poly.pdbx_seq_one_letter_code
_entity_poly.pdbx_strand_id
1 'polypeptide(L)'
;MPYDWLLSSQDHRRELYRSCKRVVDGHYVGNWPRFLSAVFDGKFAAGSGFLDNFRTGRIGRPKAATLARWLSVHHTQEAAQLDERIAALGDSSASAWDDLCAARAERGRLSIMRLSDLAIVGFADASADRTVRLRLGEEFCLRFDSPHLGQAVAMQCVRGTWYVLPLSRTSLSVPVAKGLVTVPRDERDGVVIPLADHEDGGRVRFILVLSPQSLADEIIEMMSGDGAFDRSTLDTMARSIAASDGVTLHETEVLII
;
A
#
# COMPACT_ATOMS: atom_id res chain seq x y z
N MET A 1 0.84 0.47 -13.15
CA MET A 1 0.42 1.88 -13.32
C MET A 1 1.62 2.78 -13.05
N PRO A 2 1.81 3.89 -13.80
CA PRO A 2 2.87 4.84 -13.50
C PRO A 2 2.65 5.49 -12.13
N TYR A 3 3.74 5.68 -11.37
CA TYR A 3 3.70 6.30 -10.04
C TYR A 3 3.05 7.70 -10.07
N ASP A 4 2.18 8.02 -9.09
CA ASP A 4 1.57 9.35 -9.02
C ASP A 4 2.56 10.40 -8.47
N TRP A 5 3.15 11.15 -9.39
CA TRP A 5 4.12 12.19 -9.09
C TRP A 5 3.53 13.42 -8.39
N LEU A 6 2.20 13.60 -8.39
CA LEU A 6 1.52 14.62 -7.58
C LEU A 6 1.51 14.27 -6.08
N LEU A 7 1.86 13.04 -5.72
CA LEU A 7 2.03 12.60 -4.34
C LEU A 7 3.50 12.34 -3.98
N SER A 8 4.42 12.59 -4.92
CA SER A 8 5.86 12.34 -4.74
C SER A 8 6.47 12.97 -3.47
N SER A 9 7.30 12.18 -2.78
CA SER A 9 8.17 12.59 -1.68
C SER A 9 9.41 13.32 -2.20
N GLN A 10 10.21 13.89 -1.29
CA GLN A 10 11.49 14.49 -1.68
C GLN A 10 12.47 13.45 -2.25
N ASP A 11 12.50 12.24 -1.71
CA ASP A 11 13.40 11.18 -2.18
C ASP A 11 12.98 10.61 -3.53
N HIS A 12 11.67 10.48 -3.79
CA HIS A 12 11.16 10.13 -5.12
C HIS A 12 11.66 11.12 -6.18
N ARG A 13 11.64 12.41 -5.86
CA ARG A 13 12.13 13.47 -6.76
C ARG A 13 13.66 13.47 -6.91
N ARG A 14 14.42 12.96 -5.94
CA ARG A 14 15.87 12.73 -6.09
C ARG A 14 16.16 11.57 -7.04
N GLU A 15 15.38 10.49 -6.98
CA GLU A 15 15.50 9.39 -7.95
C GLU A 15 15.11 9.82 -9.36
N LEU A 16 14.08 10.66 -9.49
CA LEU A 16 13.75 11.29 -10.76
C LEU A 16 14.93 12.11 -11.29
N TYR A 17 15.60 12.90 -10.44
CA TYR A 17 16.80 13.63 -10.85
C TYR A 17 17.91 12.70 -11.35
N ARG A 18 18.20 11.59 -10.64
CA ARG A 18 19.22 10.62 -11.04
C ARG A 18 18.89 10.01 -12.41
N SER A 19 17.63 9.70 -12.64
CA SER A 19 17.13 9.13 -13.89
C SER A 19 17.21 10.14 -15.05
N CYS A 20 16.76 11.37 -14.83
CA CYS A 20 16.96 12.46 -15.78
C CYS A 20 18.45 12.72 -16.06
N LYS A 21 19.32 12.64 -15.05
CA LYS A 21 20.76 12.84 -15.22
C LYS A 21 21.35 11.77 -16.14
N ARG A 22 21.00 10.50 -15.96
CA ARG A 22 21.44 9.42 -16.87
C ARG A 22 21.05 9.70 -18.32
N VAL A 23 19.81 10.14 -18.54
CA VAL A 23 19.32 10.54 -19.87
C VAL A 23 20.10 11.75 -20.40
N VAL A 24 20.33 12.76 -19.56
CA VAL A 24 21.06 13.98 -19.95
C VAL A 24 22.50 13.66 -20.32
N ASP A 25 23.19 12.84 -19.53
CA ASP A 25 24.56 12.43 -19.81
C ASP A 25 24.63 11.58 -21.09
N GLY A 26 23.71 10.63 -21.28
CA GLY A 26 23.73 9.68 -22.38
C GLY A 26 23.20 10.21 -23.72
N HIS A 27 22.14 11.02 -23.70
CA HIS A 27 21.44 11.48 -24.92
C HIS A 27 21.59 12.98 -25.20
N TYR A 28 21.94 13.78 -24.18
CA TYR A 28 22.09 15.23 -24.29
C TYR A 28 23.52 15.70 -23.99
N VAL A 29 24.47 14.78 -23.77
CA VAL A 29 25.90 15.06 -23.53
C VAL A 29 26.09 16.05 -22.37
N GLY A 30 25.33 15.88 -21.29
CA GLY A 30 25.37 16.76 -20.12
C GLY A 30 24.60 18.09 -20.27
N ASN A 31 23.99 18.35 -21.42
CA ASN A 31 23.31 19.62 -21.71
C ASN A 31 21.89 19.68 -21.12
N TRP A 32 21.82 20.04 -19.83
CA TRP A 32 20.57 20.25 -19.10
C TRP A 32 19.62 21.27 -19.73
N PRO A 33 20.05 22.47 -20.19
CA PRO A 33 19.15 23.42 -20.84
C PRO A 33 18.43 22.82 -22.06
N ARG A 34 19.14 22.07 -22.91
CA ARG A 34 18.55 21.41 -24.07
C ARG A 34 17.54 20.34 -23.67
N PHE A 35 17.86 19.53 -22.67
CA PHE A 35 16.94 18.52 -22.14
C PHE A 35 15.67 19.17 -21.57
N LEU A 36 15.80 20.19 -20.71
CA LEU A 36 14.66 20.87 -20.11
C LEU A 36 13.80 21.58 -21.16
N SER A 37 14.43 22.16 -22.19
CA SER A 37 13.70 22.73 -23.33
C SER A 37 12.87 21.67 -24.06
N ALA A 38 13.42 20.47 -24.26
CA ALA A 38 12.69 19.34 -24.86
C ALA A 38 11.54 18.81 -23.98
N VAL A 39 11.70 18.84 -22.65
CA VAL A 39 10.66 18.38 -21.71
C VAL A 39 9.49 19.36 -21.61
N PHE A 40 9.79 20.66 -21.63
CA PHE A 40 8.81 21.72 -21.36
C PHE A 40 8.43 22.53 -22.61
N ASP A 41 8.66 21.98 -23.81
CA ASP A 41 8.38 22.63 -25.10
C ASP A 41 8.91 24.06 -25.21
N GLY A 42 10.11 24.31 -24.67
CA GLY A 42 10.74 25.63 -24.64
C GLY A 42 10.06 26.67 -23.74
N LYS A 43 8.94 26.34 -23.08
CA LYS A 43 8.18 27.25 -22.20
C LYS A 43 8.79 27.41 -20.81
N PHE A 44 9.81 26.63 -20.49
CA PHE A 44 10.45 26.65 -19.18
C PHE A 44 11.80 27.36 -19.20
N ALA A 45 11.85 28.53 -18.56
CA ALA A 45 13.10 29.17 -18.19
C ALA A 45 13.55 28.65 -16.82
N ALA A 46 14.56 27.78 -16.80
CA ALA A 46 15.13 27.30 -15.54
C ALA A 46 15.83 28.47 -14.82
N GLY A 47 15.32 28.86 -13.65
CA GLY A 47 16.03 29.82 -12.78
C GLY A 47 17.37 29.25 -12.31
N SER A 48 18.29 30.11 -11.89
CA SER A 48 19.68 29.76 -11.53
C SER A 48 19.81 28.64 -10.47
N GLY A 49 18.83 28.48 -9.57
CA GLY A 49 18.80 27.44 -8.54
C GLY A 49 17.99 26.18 -8.88
N PHE A 50 17.44 26.06 -10.09
CA PHE A 50 16.53 24.95 -10.42
C PHE A 50 17.22 23.59 -10.33
N LEU A 51 18.41 23.44 -10.91
CA LEU A 51 19.11 22.14 -10.93
C LEU A 51 19.57 21.72 -9.54
N ASP A 52 19.98 22.64 -8.68
CA ASP A 52 20.32 22.33 -7.28
C ASP A 52 19.08 21.90 -6.49
N ASN A 53 17.95 22.56 -6.70
CA ASN A 53 16.69 22.14 -6.12
C ASN A 53 16.25 20.78 -6.66
N PHE A 54 16.46 20.50 -7.95
CA PHE A 54 16.12 19.20 -8.53
C PHE A 54 17.00 18.09 -7.98
N ARG A 55 18.32 18.29 -7.96
CA ARG A 55 19.30 17.38 -7.37
C ARG A 55 18.99 17.01 -5.93
N THR A 56 18.46 17.96 -5.17
CA THR A 56 18.07 17.76 -3.76
C THR A 56 16.62 17.30 -3.59
N GLY A 57 15.85 17.12 -4.66
CA GLY A 57 14.45 16.68 -4.63
C GLY A 57 13.43 17.75 -4.22
N ARG A 58 13.84 19.02 -4.19
CA ARG A 58 13.04 20.18 -3.75
C ARG A 58 12.23 20.84 -4.87
N ILE A 59 12.20 20.27 -6.07
CA ILE A 59 11.33 20.78 -7.14
C ILE A 59 9.86 20.56 -6.82
N GLY A 60 8.98 21.43 -7.33
CA GLY A 60 7.54 21.29 -7.19
C GLY A 60 7.02 20.01 -7.86
N ARG A 61 6.03 19.37 -7.23
CA ARG A 61 5.39 18.12 -7.70
C ARG A 61 4.85 18.21 -9.14
N PRO A 62 4.20 19.32 -9.58
CA PRO A 62 3.77 19.44 -10.98
C PRO A 62 4.92 19.31 -11.98
N LYS A 63 6.09 19.89 -11.67
CA LYS A 63 7.28 19.80 -12.53
C LYS A 63 7.85 18.38 -12.55
N ALA A 64 7.87 17.71 -11.40
CA ALA A 64 8.28 16.31 -11.31
C ALA A 64 7.36 15.40 -12.16
N ALA A 65 6.04 15.62 -12.09
CA ALA A 65 5.07 14.88 -12.91
C ALA A 65 5.29 15.09 -14.42
N THR A 66 5.57 16.33 -14.86
CA THR A 66 5.90 16.60 -16.27
C THR A 66 7.18 15.87 -16.70
N LEU A 67 8.24 15.94 -15.90
CA LEU A 67 9.52 15.27 -16.17
C LEU A 67 9.35 13.75 -16.26
N ALA A 68 8.64 13.14 -15.31
CA ALA A 68 8.42 11.71 -15.29
C ALA A 68 7.56 11.23 -16.47
N ARG A 69 6.51 11.99 -16.82
CA ARG A 69 5.69 11.72 -18.01
C ARG A 69 6.50 11.80 -19.29
N TRP A 70 7.40 12.78 -19.40
CA TRP A 70 8.27 12.89 -20.56
C TRP A 70 9.23 11.69 -20.65
N LEU A 71 9.82 11.26 -19.52
CA LEU A 71 10.65 10.05 -19.48
C LEU A 71 9.86 8.80 -19.90
N SER A 72 8.62 8.63 -19.46
CA SER A 72 7.84 7.44 -19.82
C SER A 72 7.50 7.35 -21.30
N VAL A 73 7.44 8.48 -22.01
CA VAL A 73 7.18 8.53 -23.46
C VAL A 73 8.48 8.38 -24.26
N HIS A 74 9.55 9.05 -23.86
CA HIS A 74 10.77 9.16 -24.68
C HIS A 74 11.91 8.23 -24.27
N HIS A 75 11.91 7.75 -23.02
CA HIS A 75 12.96 6.89 -22.44
C HIS A 75 12.34 5.78 -21.59
N THR A 76 11.52 4.95 -22.24
CA THR A 76 10.71 3.88 -21.61
C THR A 76 11.52 2.95 -20.71
N GLN A 77 12.75 2.58 -21.09
CA GLN A 77 13.62 1.72 -20.28
C GLN A 77 14.05 2.41 -18.98
N GLU A 78 14.46 3.68 -19.03
CA GLU A 78 14.85 4.42 -17.82
C GLU A 78 13.63 4.67 -16.94
N ALA A 79 12.45 4.92 -17.52
CA ALA A 79 11.21 5.07 -16.79
C ALA A 79 10.84 3.78 -16.02
N ALA A 80 10.95 2.61 -16.66
CA ALA A 80 10.70 1.32 -15.99
C ALA A 80 11.66 1.10 -14.80
N GLN A 81 12.96 1.39 -14.98
CA GLN A 81 13.92 1.28 -13.88
C GLN A 81 13.70 2.34 -12.79
N LEU A 82 13.19 3.53 -13.15
CA LEU A 82 12.82 4.54 -12.16
C LEU A 82 11.66 4.02 -11.31
N ASP A 83 10.63 3.43 -11.92
CA ASP A 83 9.51 2.85 -11.19
C ASP A 83 9.98 1.76 -10.21
N GLU A 84 10.91 0.88 -10.62
CA GLU A 84 11.53 -0.11 -9.72
C GLU A 84 12.27 0.54 -8.54
N ARG A 85 13.07 1.59 -8.79
CA ARG A 85 13.79 2.31 -7.72
C ARG A 85 12.85 3.05 -6.78
N ILE A 86 11.78 3.64 -7.30
CA ILE A 86 10.75 4.30 -6.49
C ILE A 86 10.05 3.28 -5.60
N ALA A 87 9.70 2.10 -6.14
CA ALA A 87 9.15 1.01 -5.34
C ALA A 87 10.12 0.59 -4.23
N ALA A 88 11.41 0.41 -4.55
CA ALA A 88 12.43 0.04 -3.57
C ALA A 88 12.69 1.12 -2.50
N LEU A 89 12.47 2.41 -2.81
CA LEU A 89 12.55 3.47 -1.80
C LEU A 89 11.43 3.39 -0.76
N GLY A 90 10.26 2.87 -1.14
CA GLY A 90 9.19 2.52 -0.21
C GLY A 90 9.60 1.40 0.75
N ASP A 91 10.49 0.50 0.30
CA ASP A 91 10.95 -0.67 1.06
C ASP A 91 12.19 -0.43 1.94
N SER A 92 12.96 0.66 1.72
CA SER A 92 14.37 0.74 2.18
C SER A 92 14.62 1.44 3.53
N SER A 93 13.62 1.57 4.39
CA SER A 93 13.90 1.82 5.80
C SER A 93 12.81 1.15 6.61
N ALA A 94 13.14 0.03 7.23
CA ALA A 94 12.25 -0.68 8.13
C ALA A 94 11.57 0.34 9.06
N SER A 95 10.26 0.47 8.89
CA SER A 95 9.44 1.25 9.79
C SER A 95 9.21 0.42 11.06
N ALA A 96 8.90 1.06 12.19
CA ALA A 96 8.51 0.32 13.39
C ALA A 96 7.29 -0.57 13.10
N TRP A 97 6.45 -0.17 12.15
CA TRP A 97 5.35 -0.96 11.64
C TRP A 97 5.79 -2.24 10.90
N ASP A 98 6.75 -2.14 9.99
CA ASP A 98 7.26 -3.32 9.27
C ASP A 98 7.97 -4.28 10.21
N ASP A 99 8.77 -3.76 11.15
CA ASP A 99 9.44 -4.55 12.19
C ASP A 99 8.41 -5.26 13.08
N LEU A 100 7.34 -4.56 13.50
CA LEU A 100 6.26 -5.14 14.28
C LEU A 100 5.56 -6.26 13.51
N CYS A 101 5.19 -6.03 12.24
CA CYS A 101 4.54 -7.03 11.42
C CYS A 101 5.44 -8.25 11.22
N ALA A 102 6.71 -8.05 10.89
CA ALA A 102 7.67 -9.14 10.72
C ALA A 102 7.87 -9.96 12.01
N ALA A 103 7.85 -9.31 13.17
CA ALA A 103 8.07 -9.96 14.46
C ALA A 103 6.81 -10.62 15.06
N ARG A 104 5.62 -10.05 14.86
CA ARG A 104 4.39 -10.45 15.58
C ARG A 104 3.23 -10.92 14.70
N ALA A 105 3.25 -10.71 13.39
CA ALA A 105 2.13 -11.12 12.56
C ALA A 105 2.09 -12.65 12.38
N GLU A 106 1.02 -13.27 12.86
CA GLU A 106 0.74 -14.69 12.67
C GLU A 106 0.16 -14.94 11.27
N ARG A 107 0.67 -15.97 10.60
CA ARG A 107 0.14 -16.42 9.31
C ARG A 107 -0.72 -17.66 9.48
N GLY A 108 -1.71 -17.82 8.61
CA GLY A 108 -2.56 -19.02 8.54
C GLY A 108 -3.86 -18.95 9.35
N ARG A 109 -4.01 -18.00 10.27
CA ARG A 109 -5.29 -17.72 10.95
C ARG A 109 -6.18 -16.78 10.15
N LEU A 110 -5.58 -15.86 9.40
CA LEU A 110 -6.25 -15.02 8.43
C LEU A 110 -6.08 -15.65 7.04
N SER A 111 -7.16 -15.73 6.27
CA SER A 111 -7.17 -16.34 4.94
C SER A 111 -8.16 -15.62 4.03
N ILE A 112 -7.93 -15.70 2.72
CA ILE A 112 -8.86 -15.23 1.71
C ILE A 112 -9.86 -16.34 1.40
N MET A 113 -11.15 -16.02 1.41
CA MET A 113 -12.24 -16.90 1.01
C MET A 113 -12.94 -16.31 -0.20
N ARG A 114 -12.95 -17.01 -1.34
CA ARG A 114 -13.74 -16.58 -2.50
C ARG A 114 -15.20 -16.91 -2.27
N LEU A 115 -16.11 -16.05 -2.71
CA LEU A 115 -17.53 -16.36 -2.61
C LEU A 115 -17.95 -17.51 -3.54
N SER A 116 -17.23 -17.70 -4.65
CA SER A 116 -17.41 -18.85 -5.54
C SER A 116 -17.15 -20.19 -4.87
N ASP A 117 -16.37 -20.22 -3.79
CA ASP A 117 -15.98 -21.45 -3.09
C ASP A 117 -17.07 -21.94 -2.12
N LEU A 118 -18.15 -21.17 -1.93
CA LEU A 118 -19.28 -21.52 -1.06
C LEU A 118 -20.24 -22.55 -1.68
N ALA A 119 -19.85 -23.24 -2.75
CA ALA A 119 -20.64 -24.31 -3.35
C ALA A 119 -20.83 -25.49 -2.36
N ILE A 120 -22.02 -26.10 -2.39
CA ILE A 120 -22.53 -27.10 -1.43
C ILE A 120 -21.57 -28.29 -1.20
N VAL A 121 -20.74 -28.62 -2.18
CA VAL A 121 -19.69 -29.64 -2.08
C VAL A 121 -18.46 -29.15 -2.84
N GLY A 122 -17.34 -29.00 -2.15
CA GLY A 122 -16.03 -28.69 -2.71
C GLY A 122 -14.99 -29.69 -2.21
N PHE A 123 -13.98 -29.96 -3.02
CA PHE A 123 -12.84 -30.75 -2.56
C PHE A 123 -12.11 -29.98 -1.46
N ALA A 124 -11.67 -30.70 -0.41
CA ALA A 124 -10.81 -30.12 0.60
C ALA A 124 -9.47 -29.75 -0.05
N ASP A 125 -9.35 -28.51 -0.53
CA ASP A 125 -8.09 -28.01 -1.04
C ASP A 125 -7.17 -27.75 0.16
N ALA A 126 -6.47 -28.81 0.54
CA ALA A 126 -5.37 -28.81 1.47
C ALA A 126 -4.16 -28.16 0.80
N SER A 127 -4.10 -26.84 0.74
CA SER A 127 -2.82 -26.16 0.58
C SER A 127 -2.78 -24.88 1.40
N ALA A 128 -2.15 -24.97 2.57
CA ALA A 128 -1.89 -23.86 3.49
C ALA A 128 -0.81 -22.88 3.00
N ASP A 129 -0.39 -22.95 1.72
CA ASP A 129 0.84 -22.29 1.28
C ASP A 129 0.81 -21.79 -0.17
N ARG A 130 -0.38 -21.50 -0.71
CA ARG A 130 -0.50 -20.84 -2.01
C ARG A 130 -1.05 -19.44 -1.80
N THR A 131 -0.27 -18.43 -2.21
CA THR A 131 -0.79 -17.07 -2.43
C THR A 131 -2.06 -17.19 -3.27
N VAL A 132 -3.19 -16.81 -2.68
CA VAL A 132 -4.50 -16.89 -3.34
C VAL A 132 -4.45 -15.97 -4.55
N ARG A 133 -4.93 -16.45 -5.70
CA ARG A 133 -5.04 -15.62 -6.91
C ARG A 133 -6.48 -15.20 -7.10
N LEU A 134 -6.74 -13.91 -7.26
CA LEU A 134 -8.08 -13.38 -7.56
C LEU A 134 -8.05 -12.69 -8.90
N ARG A 135 -9.11 -12.80 -9.68
CA ARG A 135 -9.30 -11.96 -10.86
C ARG A 135 -9.71 -10.55 -10.40
N LEU A 136 -9.40 -9.55 -11.20
CA LEU A 136 -10.02 -8.23 -11.04
C LEU A 136 -11.55 -8.34 -11.00
N GLY A 137 -12.16 -7.70 -9.99
CA GLY A 137 -13.59 -7.72 -9.71
C GLY A 137 -14.11 -9.02 -9.08
N GLU A 138 -13.25 -10.01 -8.81
CA GLU A 138 -13.67 -11.24 -8.14
C GLU A 138 -14.01 -10.96 -6.67
N GLU A 139 -15.20 -11.38 -6.25
CA GLU A 139 -15.68 -11.20 -4.89
C GLU A 139 -15.00 -12.16 -3.91
N PHE A 140 -14.48 -11.60 -2.81
CA PHE A 140 -13.85 -12.35 -1.74
C PHE A 140 -14.16 -11.77 -0.36
N CYS A 141 -13.81 -12.53 0.67
CA CYS A 141 -13.86 -12.11 2.07
C CYS A 141 -12.57 -12.53 2.79
N LEU A 142 -12.35 -11.94 3.96
CA LEU A 142 -11.36 -12.37 4.92
C LEU A 142 -11.99 -13.35 5.92
N ARG A 143 -11.42 -14.53 6.03
CA ARG A 143 -11.82 -15.54 7.01
C ARG A 143 -10.74 -15.63 8.08
N PHE A 144 -11.14 -15.43 9.32
CA PHE A 144 -10.27 -15.32 10.48
C PHE A 144 -10.63 -16.35 11.56
N ASP A 145 -9.69 -17.21 11.93
CA ASP A 145 -9.81 -18.10 13.11
C ASP A 145 -9.31 -17.40 14.37
N SER A 146 -10.24 -16.75 15.07
CA SER A 146 -9.92 -15.92 16.23
C SER A 146 -9.60 -16.75 17.48
N PRO A 147 -8.42 -16.57 18.10
CA PRO A 147 -8.06 -17.32 19.29
C PRO A 147 -8.85 -16.91 20.55
N HIS A 148 -9.40 -15.70 20.57
CA HIS A 148 -10.16 -15.13 21.70
C HIS A 148 -11.19 -14.10 21.24
N LEU A 149 -12.01 -13.61 22.17
CA LEU A 149 -12.94 -12.50 21.92
C LEU A 149 -12.15 -11.18 21.88
N GLY A 150 -12.47 -10.29 20.93
CA GLY A 150 -11.87 -8.95 20.86
C GLY A 150 -12.53 -8.06 19.82
N GLN A 151 -11.91 -6.93 19.53
CA GLN A 151 -12.25 -6.05 18.42
C GLN A 151 -11.24 -6.21 17.30
N ALA A 152 -11.72 -6.43 16.09
CA ALA A 152 -10.87 -6.50 14.91
C ALA A 152 -10.87 -5.15 14.19
N VAL A 153 -9.68 -4.71 13.79
CA VAL A 153 -9.44 -3.61 12.84
C VAL A 153 -8.58 -4.18 11.71
N ALA A 154 -8.82 -3.76 10.47
CA ALA A 154 -8.06 -4.26 9.33
C ALA A 154 -7.44 -3.15 8.48
N MET A 155 -6.34 -3.52 7.84
CA MET A 155 -5.58 -2.68 6.92
C MET A 155 -5.19 -3.49 5.70
N GLN A 156 -5.01 -2.80 4.58
CA GLN A 156 -4.50 -3.39 3.35
C GLN A 156 -3.28 -2.63 2.83
N CYS A 157 -2.28 -3.36 2.36
CA CYS A 157 -1.10 -2.81 1.71
C CYS A 157 -1.21 -3.08 0.21
N VAL A 158 -1.37 -2.02 -0.57
CA VAL A 158 -1.41 -2.05 -2.04
C VAL A 158 -0.15 -1.35 -2.55
N ARG A 159 0.70 -2.07 -3.27
CA ARG A 159 1.97 -1.54 -3.85
C ARG A 159 2.84 -0.81 -2.80
N GLY A 160 2.98 -1.40 -1.62
CA GLY A 160 3.79 -0.84 -0.53
C GLY A 160 3.13 0.31 0.24
N THR A 161 1.91 0.72 -0.13
CA THR A 161 1.16 1.78 0.55
C THR A 161 0.04 1.17 1.38
N TRP A 162 -0.04 1.54 2.66
CA TRP A 162 -1.06 1.05 3.58
C TRP A 162 -2.30 1.93 3.57
N TYR A 163 -3.46 1.28 3.57
CA TYR A 163 -4.79 1.90 3.59
C TYR A 163 -5.64 1.23 4.66
N VAL A 164 -6.62 1.98 5.17
CA VAL A 164 -7.68 1.42 6.00
C VAL A 164 -8.49 0.39 5.19
N LEU A 165 -8.87 -0.72 5.83
CA LEU A 165 -9.83 -1.67 5.27
C LEU A 165 -11.09 -1.70 6.16
N PRO A 166 -12.20 -1.06 5.74
CA PRO A 166 -13.45 -1.11 6.49
C PRO A 166 -13.94 -2.55 6.66
N LEU A 167 -14.24 -2.93 7.91
CA LEU A 167 -14.79 -4.26 8.23
C LEU A 167 -16.32 -4.28 8.29
N SER A 168 -16.95 -3.12 8.14
CA SER A 168 -18.40 -2.91 8.04
C SER A 168 -18.69 -1.72 7.11
N ARG A 169 -19.96 -1.54 6.70
CA ARG A 169 -20.40 -0.34 5.96
C ARG A 169 -20.38 0.93 6.80
N THR A 170 -20.45 0.79 8.13
CA THR A 170 -20.62 1.91 9.06
C THR A 170 -19.49 2.04 10.08
N SER A 171 -18.56 1.09 10.11
CA SER A 171 -17.49 1.03 11.10
C SER A 171 -16.20 0.49 10.49
N LEU A 172 -15.08 0.97 11.01
CA LEU A 172 -13.74 0.49 10.68
C LEU A 172 -13.34 -0.74 11.51
N SER A 173 -14.10 -1.07 12.54
CA SER A 173 -13.90 -2.24 13.39
C SER A 173 -15.15 -3.08 13.49
N VAL A 174 -14.96 -4.35 13.87
CA VAL A 174 -16.07 -5.25 14.22
C VAL A 174 -15.70 -6.09 15.43
N PRO A 175 -16.67 -6.37 16.33
CA PRO A 175 -16.45 -7.33 17.40
C PRO A 175 -16.23 -8.72 16.79
N VAL A 176 -15.29 -9.49 17.32
CA VAL A 176 -14.96 -10.83 16.85
C VAL A 176 -15.00 -11.79 18.03
N ALA A 177 -15.86 -12.80 17.94
CA ALA A 177 -15.91 -13.90 18.90
C ALA A 177 -14.77 -14.90 18.66
N LYS A 178 -14.48 -15.74 19.66
CA LYS A 178 -13.55 -16.87 19.50
C LYS A 178 -14.07 -17.84 18.42
N GLY A 179 -13.15 -18.32 17.59
CA GLY A 179 -13.42 -19.27 16.50
C GLY A 179 -13.48 -18.58 15.14
N LEU A 180 -14.07 -19.27 14.17
CA LEU A 180 -14.07 -18.86 12.77
C LEU A 180 -15.07 -17.71 12.53
N VAL A 181 -14.57 -16.59 12.04
CA VAL A 181 -15.35 -15.40 11.68
C VAL A 181 -15.02 -15.00 10.24
N THR A 182 -16.01 -14.50 9.52
CA THR A 182 -15.84 -13.94 8.17
C THR A 182 -16.12 -12.45 8.21
N VAL A 183 -15.23 -11.65 7.62
CA VAL A 183 -15.30 -10.19 7.52
C VAL A 183 -14.95 -9.75 6.10
N PRO A 184 -15.39 -8.57 5.62
CA PRO A 184 -16.29 -7.63 6.27
C PRO A 184 -17.70 -8.20 6.50
N ARG A 185 -18.43 -7.64 7.46
CA ARG A 185 -19.82 -8.02 7.74
C ARG A 185 -20.62 -6.85 8.27
N ASP A 186 -21.93 -6.87 8.04
CA ASP A 186 -22.84 -5.88 8.60
C ASP A 186 -23.00 -6.13 10.10
N GLU A 187 -22.93 -5.06 10.91
CA GLU A 187 -23.02 -5.15 12.37
C GLU A 187 -24.43 -5.51 12.85
N ARG A 188 -25.47 -5.22 12.06
CA ARG A 188 -26.87 -5.38 12.47
C ARG A 188 -27.34 -6.82 12.37
N ASP A 189 -27.01 -7.49 11.26
CA ASP A 189 -27.50 -8.83 10.94
C ASP A 189 -26.38 -9.87 10.79
N GLY A 190 -25.12 -9.45 10.82
CA GLY A 190 -23.96 -10.32 10.67
C GLY A 190 -23.74 -10.82 9.24
N VAL A 191 -24.48 -10.30 8.27
CA VAL A 191 -24.35 -10.69 6.85
C VAL A 191 -22.98 -10.29 6.34
N VAL A 192 -22.30 -11.24 5.71
CA VAL A 192 -20.99 -11.02 5.09
C VAL A 192 -21.12 -10.05 3.93
N ILE A 193 -20.21 -9.08 3.87
CA ILE A 193 -20.15 -8.08 2.80
C ILE A 193 -18.90 -8.39 1.96
N PRO A 194 -19.05 -8.83 0.70
CA PRO A 194 -17.91 -9.12 -0.14
C PRO A 194 -17.08 -7.87 -0.45
N LEU A 195 -15.77 -8.08 -0.53
CA LEU A 195 -14.79 -7.16 -1.09
C LEU A 195 -14.54 -7.52 -2.55
N ALA A 196 -14.22 -6.53 -3.37
CA ALA A 196 -13.74 -6.71 -4.73
C ALA A 196 -12.76 -5.57 -5.06
N ASP A 197 -11.64 -5.91 -5.72
CA ASP A 197 -10.72 -4.92 -6.27
C ASP A 197 -11.03 -4.71 -7.75
N HIS A 198 -11.31 -3.46 -8.14
CA HIS A 198 -11.70 -3.10 -9.51
C HIS A 198 -10.63 -2.31 -10.26
N GLU A 199 -9.58 -1.87 -9.59
CA GLU A 199 -8.66 -0.86 -10.14
C GLU A 199 -7.24 -1.40 -10.29
N ASP A 200 -6.78 -2.19 -9.32
CA ASP A 200 -5.36 -2.50 -9.18
C ASP A 200 -5.08 -4.01 -9.19
N GLY A 201 -4.44 -4.46 -10.28
CA GLY A 201 -3.74 -5.75 -10.28
C GLY A 201 -2.45 -5.68 -9.47
N GLY A 202 -2.06 -6.81 -8.87
CA GLY A 202 -0.81 -6.96 -8.12
C GLY A 202 -0.96 -7.69 -6.80
N ARG A 203 0.11 -7.70 -6.01
CA ARG A 203 0.13 -8.29 -4.68
C ARG A 203 -0.50 -7.31 -3.69
N VAL A 204 -1.47 -7.79 -2.92
CA VAL A 204 -2.10 -7.07 -1.82
C VAL A 204 -1.89 -7.87 -0.53
N ARG A 205 -1.42 -7.20 0.52
CA ARG A 205 -1.29 -7.78 1.86
C ARG A 205 -2.41 -7.26 2.75
N PHE A 206 -2.95 -8.11 3.61
CA PHE A 206 -3.95 -7.74 4.60
C PHE A 206 -3.39 -8.01 6.00
N ILE A 207 -3.59 -7.05 6.89
CA ILE A 207 -3.32 -7.21 8.32
C ILE A 207 -4.62 -7.01 9.08
N LEU A 208 -4.93 -7.96 9.95
CA LEU A 208 -6.01 -7.84 10.94
C LEU A 208 -5.39 -7.75 12.33
N VAL A 209 -5.70 -6.68 13.04
CA VAL A 209 -5.32 -6.47 14.43
C VAL A 209 -6.51 -6.85 15.29
N LEU A 210 -6.35 -7.83 16.17
CA LEU A 210 -7.33 -8.19 17.19
C LEU A 210 -6.85 -7.65 18.53
N SER A 211 -7.64 -6.78 19.16
CA SER A 211 -7.29 -6.06 20.38
C SER A 211 -8.49 -5.82 21.31
N PRO A 212 -8.28 -5.34 22.55
CA PRO A 212 -9.34 -4.76 23.35
C PRO A 212 -9.96 -3.52 22.67
N GLN A 213 -11.22 -3.22 23.00
CA GLN A 213 -11.96 -2.08 22.43
C GLN A 213 -11.19 -0.75 22.51
N SER A 214 -10.58 -0.46 23.67
CA SER A 214 -9.88 0.81 23.88
C SER A 214 -8.72 1.03 22.91
N LEU A 215 -7.97 -0.03 22.57
CA LEU A 215 -6.88 0.08 21.59
C LEU A 215 -7.44 0.11 20.16
N ALA A 216 -8.51 -0.63 19.87
CA ALA A 216 -9.17 -0.55 18.58
C ALA A 216 -9.65 0.89 18.30
N ASP A 217 -10.26 1.55 19.29
CA ASP A 217 -10.71 2.94 19.18
C ASP A 217 -9.52 3.90 18.94
N GLU A 218 -8.41 3.73 19.65
CA GLU A 218 -7.17 4.50 19.44
C GLU A 218 -6.63 4.33 18.00
N ILE A 219 -6.56 3.08 17.52
CA ILE A 219 -6.12 2.76 16.16
C ILE A 219 -7.06 3.41 15.14
N ILE A 220 -8.37 3.33 15.34
CA ILE A 220 -9.38 3.94 14.46
C ILE A 220 -9.25 5.46 14.42
N GLU A 221 -8.98 6.10 15.56
CA GLU A 221 -8.71 7.54 15.63
C GLU A 221 -7.49 7.91 14.78
N MET A 222 -6.41 7.11 14.86
CA MET A 222 -5.24 7.27 13.98
C MET A 222 -5.55 7.01 12.50
N MET A 223 -6.55 6.18 12.19
CA MET A 223 -6.99 5.86 10.83
C MET A 223 -7.97 6.87 10.22
N SER A 224 -8.49 7.82 11.00
CA SER A 224 -9.59 8.70 10.59
C SER A 224 -9.23 9.73 9.50
N GLY A 225 -8.00 9.69 8.97
CA GLY A 225 -7.61 10.47 7.80
C GLY A 225 -8.04 9.80 6.49
N ASP A 226 -8.48 10.61 5.53
CA ASP A 226 -8.77 10.10 4.18
C ASP A 226 -7.48 9.66 3.47
N GLY A 227 -7.44 8.40 3.04
CA GLY A 227 -6.43 7.88 2.10
C GLY A 227 -5.34 7.01 2.72
N ALA A 228 -4.14 7.11 2.16
CA ALA A 228 -2.99 6.31 2.55
C ALA A 228 -2.42 6.75 3.90
N PHE A 229 -2.01 5.79 4.73
CA PHE A 229 -1.28 6.11 5.95
C PHE A 229 0.12 6.62 5.62
N ASP A 230 0.48 7.76 6.20
CA ASP A 230 1.87 8.14 6.25
C ASP A 230 2.64 7.27 7.25
N ARG A 231 3.97 7.31 7.12
CA ARG A 231 4.84 6.51 7.96
C ARG A 231 4.75 6.88 9.45
N SER A 232 4.55 8.15 9.78
CA SER A 232 4.47 8.60 11.18
C SER A 232 3.25 7.98 11.87
N THR A 233 2.14 7.91 11.15
CA THR A 233 0.92 7.23 11.59
C THR A 233 1.17 5.74 11.81
N LEU A 234 1.76 5.04 10.84
CA LEU A 234 2.11 3.62 10.96
C LEU A 234 3.06 3.33 12.13
N ASP A 235 4.11 4.14 12.30
CA ASP A 235 5.07 3.99 13.38
C ASP A 235 4.44 4.26 14.76
N THR A 236 3.42 5.14 14.82
CA THR A 236 2.68 5.41 16.06
C THR A 236 1.77 4.25 16.41
N MET A 237 1.00 3.73 15.44
CA MET A 237 0.22 2.51 15.61
C MET A 237 1.09 1.34 16.08
N ALA A 238 2.28 1.19 15.48
CA ALA A 238 3.20 0.13 15.82
C ALA A 238 3.62 0.19 17.30
N ARG A 239 3.94 1.39 17.80
CA ARG A 239 4.30 1.61 19.20
C ARG A 239 3.13 1.33 20.15
N SER A 240 1.92 1.81 19.83
CA SER A 240 0.73 1.55 20.66
C SER A 240 0.42 0.05 20.76
N ILE A 241 0.52 -0.67 19.64
CA ILE A 241 0.34 -2.13 19.60
C ILE A 241 1.46 -2.87 20.35
N ALA A 242 2.71 -2.44 20.20
CA ALA A 242 3.86 -3.04 20.87
C ALA A 242 3.79 -2.89 22.39
N ALA A 243 3.25 -1.77 22.88
CA ALA A 243 3.09 -1.47 24.30
C ALA A 243 1.85 -2.12 24.94
N SER A 244 0.97 -2.72 24.14
CA SER A 244 -0.31 -3.25 24.61
C SER A 244 -0.31 -4.78 24.72
N ASP A 245 -0.80 -5.26 25.86
CA ASP A 245 -1.05 -6.68 26.09
C ASP A 245 -2.36 -7.15 25.43
N GLY A 246 -2.46 -8.44 25.15
CA GLY A 246 -3.68 -9.03 24.58
C GLY A 246 -3.96 -8.63 23.13
N VAL A 247 -2.96 -8.14 22.41
CA VAL A 247 -3.06 -7.80 20.98
C VAL A 247 -2.42 -8.88 20.13
N THR A 248 -3.12 -9.31 19.08
CA THR A 248 -2.58 -10.22 18.07
C THR A 248 -2.72 -9.64 16.67
N LEU A 249 -1.73 -9.90 15.82
CA LEU A 249 -1.67 -9.43 14.44
C LEU A 249 -1.73 -10.66 13.56
N HIS A 250 -2.56 -10.61 12.53
CA HIS A 250 -2.74 -11.73 11.59
C HIS A 250 -2.57 -11.23 10.18
N GLU A 251 -1.76 -11.94 9.40
CA GLU A 251 -1.41 -11.58 8.03
C GLU A 251 -1.92 -12.61 7.03
N THR A 252 -2.42 -12.12 5.90
CA THR A 252 -2.57 -12.91 4.66
C THR A 252 -2.20 -12.05 3.46
N GLU A 253 -1.89 -12.70 2.34
CA GLU A 253 -1.64 -12.03 1.07
C GLU A 253 -2.45 -12.65 -0.08
N VAL A 254 -2.69 -11.84 -1.09
CA VAL A 254 -3.37 -12.23 -2.32
C VAL A 254 -2.64 -11.64 -3.53
N LEU A 255 -2.73 -12.33 -4.66
CA LEU A 255 -2.27 -11.83 -5.96
C LEU A 255 -3.50 -11.60 -6.84
N ILE A 256 -3.76 -10.34 -7.16
CA ILE A 256 -4.84 -9.92 -8.06
C ILE A 256 -4.29 -9.91 -9.49
N ILE A 257 -4.92 -10.67 -10.39
CA ILE A 257 -4.48 -10.91 -11.78
C ILE A 257 -5.51 -10.47 -12.82
#